data_AF-A0A4U6UPV7-F1
#
_entry.id   AF-A0A4U6UPV7-F1
#
_cell.length_a   1.000
_cell.length_b   1.000
_cell.length_c   1.000
_cell.angle_alpha   90.00
_cell.angle_beta   90.00
_cell.angle_gamma   90.00
#
_symmetry.space_group_name_H-M   'P 1'
#
loop_
_entity.id
_entity.type
_entity.pdbx_description
1 polymer ?
#
loop_
_entity_poly.entity_id
_entity_poly.type
_entity_poly.pdbx_seq_one_letter_code
_entity_poly.pdbx_strand_id
1 'polypeptide(L)'
;MEPLLSAIISDLLSRALSMLIQRYRRSKAEETEHKLQRLQRVLLRVDAMVEEAEERHITNQAMLRQLDMLRQGMYGGHCMLDTFRYRVHGHGDDDEVSGDGDVVLSRFSSAKRFLSFPGSSSKEQSTVIDAENLKNLEKMLDGLETLMGDMVEFAVFLEGYPRICRQPYSEYLVLDRVMFGRQMEKETVINFLLRPEATGDGNPGVLRIVGAARVGKSTLVEHVCLDERVRGYFSSIVFFTGDDLGADNMAALGRSGVIKHQDLTASSSCGRSLVVIELTGAMEEETWRNLYCSAARSMGNGDKIIITSRSEKIAALGTTQALRLKLLPQEAYWYFFKVLAFGSANPDDHPKLASLGMEIATLMNGSFLGANIVGSLIRANLNVQFWRRVLHCVRDFLSKHLLTFGMDPTDLLENGYPLYAWSMARSRNVVVIHKIYQKRTTQNGVPKLTAHDIIAGRATHKGKFRAVGWRSSVPPYYTYVFNCVSQTAGCSTARKKRPRQVVV
;
A
#
# COMPACT_ATOMS: atom_id res chain seq x y z
N MET A 1 31.90 5.81 63.73
CA MET A 1 30.84 4.80 63.48
C MET A 1 29.78 5.26 62.47
N GLU A 2 29.55 6.56 62.27
CA GLU A 2 28.53 7.10 61.36
C GLU A 2 28.68 6.77 59.85
N PRO A 3 29.88 6.74 59.22
CA PRO A 3 29.98 6.52 57.78
C PRO A 3 29.68 5.07 57.36
N LEU A 4 29.95 4.10 58.25
CA LEU A 4 29.65 2.68 58.05
C LEU A 4 28.14 2.41 58.11
N LEU A 5 27.45 3.03 59.06
CA LEU A 5 25.98 2.96 59.17
C LEU A 5 25.28 3.58 57.95
N SER A 6 25.77 4.73 57.48
CA SER A 6 25.25 5.39 56.28
C SER A 6 25.40 4.53 55.02
N ALA A 7 26.56 3.87 54.83
CA ALA A 7 26.79 2.98 53.71
C ALA A 7 25.87 1.75 53.72
N ILE A 8 25.65 1.15 54.90
CA ILE A 8 24.75 -0.01 55.07
C ILE A 8 23.29 0.39 54.78
N ILE A 9 22.84 1.55 55.26
CA ILE A 9 21.49 2.06 55.00
C ILE A 9 21.29 2.37 53.50
N SER A 10 22.29 2.96 52.84
CA SER A 10 22.25 3.23 51.41
C SER A 10 22.14 1.96 50.57
N ASP A 11 22.92 0.92 50.91
CA ASP A 11 22.85 -0.39 50.25
C ASP A 11 21.46 -1.04 50.46
N LEU A 12 20.94 -1.04 51.69
CA LEU A 12 19.61 -1.58 51.99
C LEU A 12 18.49 -0.84 51.23
N LEU A 13 18.55 0.49 51.15
CA LEU A 13 17.60 1.30 50.38
C LEU A 13 17.70 1.01 48.88
N SER A 14 18.92 0.85 48.35
CA SER A 14 19.13 0.51 46.94
C SER A 14 18.52 -0.87 46.58
N ARG A 15 18.68 -1.86 47.47
CA ARG A 15 18.11 -3.21 47.32
C ARG A 15 16.59 -3.18 47.44
N ALA A 16 16.05 -2.40 48.38
CA ALA A 16 14.60 -2.23 48.54
C ALA A 16 13.96 -1.56 47.30
N LEU A 17 14.59 -0.50 46.78
CA LEU A 17 14.15 0.15 45.54
C LEU A 17 14.24 -0.80 44.34
N SER A 18 15.31 -1.57 44.22
CA SER A 18 15.46 -2.58 43.16
C SER A 18 14.36 -3.64 43.20
N MET A 19 14.02 -4.15 44.40
CA MET A 19 12.92 -5.09 44.58
C MET A 19 11.55 -4.49 44.24
N LEU A 20 11.30 -3.24 44.64
CA LEU A 20 10.05 -2.53 44.30
C LEU A 20 9.93 -2.31 42.79
N ILE A 21 11.02 -1.89 42.14
CA ILE A 21 11.09 -1.73 40.68
C ILE A 21 10.83 -3.08 40.00
N GLN A 22 11.42 -4.17 40.50
CA GLN A 22 11.22 -5.51 39.95
C GLN A 22 9.77 -6.00 40.12
N ARG A 23 9.16 -5.80 41.30
CA ARG A 23 7.74 -6.15 41.54
C ARG A 23 6.80 -5.33 40.66
N TYR A 24 7.03 -4.02 40.54
CA TYR A 24 6.26 -3.15 39.67
C TYR A 24 6.37 -3.59 38.21
N ARG A 25 7.58 -3.91 37.73
CA ARG A 25 7.82 -4.44 36.38
C ARG A 25 7.08 -5.74 36.12
N ARG A 26 7.11 -6.67 37.08
CA ARG A 26 6.42 -7.97 36.97
C ARG A 26 4.91 -7.78 36.90
N SER A 27 4.35 -6.99 37.81
CA SER A 27 2.92 -6.67 37.82
C SER A 27 2.45 -6.02 36.51
N LYS A 28 3.23 -5.07 35.98
CA LYS A 28 2.94 -4.41 34.69
C LYS A 28 3.06 -5.36 33.50
N ALA A 29 4.02 -6.29 33.54
CA ALA A 29 4.18 -7.30 32.49
C ALA A 29 2.99 -8.28 32.48
N GLU A 30 2.53 -8.73 33.65
CA GLU A 30 1.35 -9.59 33.80
C GLU A 30 0.06 -8.88 33.30
N GLU A 31 -0.10 -7.60 33.61
CA GLU A 31 -1.22 -6.79 33.08
C GLU A 31 -1.17 -6.69 31.54
N THR A 32 0.01 -6.43 30.98
CA THR A 32 0.21 -6.31 29.53
C THR A 32 -0.10 -7.63 28.83
N GLU A 33 0.38 -8.75 29.37
CA GLU A 33 0.10 -10.09 28.85
C GLU A 33 -1.40 -10.40 28.87
N HIS A 34 -2.09 -10.09 29.97
CA HIS A 34 -3.53 -10.25 30.06
C HIS A 34 -4.28 -9.39 29.02
N LYS A 35 -3.85 -8.14 28.80
CA LYS A 35 -4.39 -7.27 27.74
C LYS A 35 -4.15 -7.85 26.33
N LEU A 36 -2.96 -8.41 26.06
CA LEU A 36 -2.65 -9.06 24.78
C LEU A 36 -3.50 -10.32 24.55
N GLN A 37 -3.72 -11.14 25.58
CA GLN A 37 -4.60 -12.32 25.48
C GLN A 37 -6.06 -11.94 25.24
N ARG A 38 -6.54 -10.84 25.84
CA ARG A 38 -7.87 -10.28 25.53
C ARG A 38 -7.94 -9.82 24.08
N LEU A 39 -6.93 -9.09 23.61
CA LEU A 39 -6.86 -8.62 22.23
C LEU A 39 -6.90 -9.80 21.23
N GLN A 40 -6.13 -10.87 21.48
CA GLN A 40 -6.16 -12.09 20.67
C GLN A 40 -7.56 -12.71 20.62
N ARG A 41 -8.24 -12.83 21.76
CA ARG A 41 -9.60 -13.38 21.82
C ARG A 41 -10.62 -12.56 21.03
N VAL A 42 -10.54 -11.23 21.10
CA VAL A 42 -11.43 -10.35 20.34
C VAL A 42 -11.11 -10.42 18.85
N LEU A 43 -9.83 -10.42 18.48
CA LEU A 43 -9.40 -10.55 17.09
C LEU A 43 -9.87 -11.86 16.45
N LEU A 44 -9.83 -12.99 17.16
CA LEU A 44 -10.40 -14.24 16.64
C LEU A 44 -11.87 -14.11 16.24
N ARG A 45 -12.66 -13.31 16.98
CA ARG A 45 -14.07 -13.05 16.64
C ARG A 45 -14.22 -12.10 15.46
N VAL A 46 -13.37 -11.07 15.40
CA VAL A 46 -13.32 -10.13 14.27
C VAL A 46 -12.95 -10.87 12.98
N ASP A 47 -11.88 -11.67 13.02
CA ASP A 47 -11.39 -12.48 11.90
C ASP A 47 -12.51 -13.38 11.37
N ALA A 48 -13.14 -14.18 12.24
CA ALA A 48 -14.24 -15.06 11.86
C ALA A 48 -15.43 -14.31 11.22
N MET A 49 -15.75 -13.12 11.72
CA MET A 49 -16.84 -12.31 11.17
C MET A 49 -16.49 -11.67 9.82
N VAL A 50 -15.24 -11.24 9.65
CA VAL A 50 -14.74 -10.74 8.36
C VAL A 50 -14.72 -11.87 7.33
N GLU A 51 -14.21 -13.05 7.68
CA GLU A 51 -14.19 -14.23 6.81
C GLU A 51 -15.60 -14.63 6.37
N GLU A 52 -16.54 -14.78 7.33
CA GLU A 52 -17.94 -15.09 7.00
C GLU A 52 -18.56 -14.02 6.09
N ALA A 53 -18.28 -12.74 6.33
CA ALA A 53 -18.81 -11.66 5.51
C ALA A 53 -18.20 -11.59 4.11
N GLU A 54 -16.94 -12.01 3.94
CA GLU A 54 -16.24 -12.06 2.65
C GLU A 54 -16.75 -13.16 1.72
N GLU A 55 -17.30 -14.22 2.30
CA GLU A 55 -18.00 -15.30 1.62
C GLU A 55 -19.43 -14.93 1.23
N ARG A 56 -19.91 -13.72 1.53
CA ARG A 56 -21.31 -13.31 1.30
C ARG A 56 -21.40 -12.24 0.21
N HIS A 57 -22.48 -12.28 -0.56
CA HIS A 57 -22.74 -11.28 -1.58
C HIS A 57 -23.38 -10.01 -1.01
N ILE A 58 -22.61 -9.21 -0.28
CA ILE A 58 -23.11 -7.99 0.37
C ILE A 58 -23.34 -6.88 -0.68
N THR A 59 -24.60 -6.54 -0.92
CA THR A 59 -25.00 -5.47 -1.85
C THR A 59 -25.33 -4.15 -1.14
N ASN A 60 -25.75 -4.22 0.13
CA ASN A 60 -26.12 -3.05 0.92
C ASN A 60 -24.89 -2.22 1.31
N GLN A 61 -24.95 -0.91 1.05
CA GLN A 61 -23.84 0.01 1.31
C GLN A 61 -23.53 0.22 2.79
N ALA A 62 -24.52 0.15 3.68
CA ALA A 62 -24.28 0.24 5.12
C ALA A 62 -23.58 -1.02 5.64
N MET A 63 -23.99 -2.21 5.19
CA MET A 63 -23.33 -3.47 5.52
C MET A 63 -21.88 -3.51 5.00
N LEU A 64 -21.62 -3.01 3.78
CA LEU A 64 -20.26 -2.90 3.24
C LEU A 64 -19.37 -1.97 4.08
N ARG A 65 -19.93 -0.88 4.63
CA ARG A 65 -19.19 0.03 5.53
C ARG A 65 -18.88 -0.63 6.87
N GLN A 66 -19.83 -1.38 7.44
CA GLN A 66 -19.59 -2.13 8.68
C GLN A 66 -18.50 -3.19 8.50
N LEU A 67 -18.51 -3.93 7.38
CA LEU A 67 -17.42 -4.85 7.04
C LEU A 67 -16.07 -4.13 6.87
N ASP A 68 -16.05 -2.94 6.26
CA ASP A 68 -14.81 -2.16 6.14
C ASP A 68 -14.28 -1.72 7.51
N MET A 69 -15.15 -1.32 8.44
CA MET A 69 -14.76 -1.03 9.83
C MET A 69 -14.15 -2.24 10.54
N LEU A 70 -14.76 -3.43 10.37
CA LEU A 70 -14.21 -4.68 10.91
C LEU A 70 -12.83 -5.00 10.34
N ARG A 71 -12.63 -4.85 9.02
CA ARG A 71 -11.30 -5.05 8.40
C ARG A 71 -10.26 -4.06 8.91
N GLN A 72 -10.61 -2.78 9.03
CA GLN A 72 -9.69 -1.78 9.57
C GLN A 72 -9.29 -2.11 11.00
N GLY A 73 -10.26 -2.51 11.84
CA GLY A 73 -10.01 -2.99 13.19
C GLY A 73 -9.12 -4.24 13.22
N MET A 74 -9.39 -5.21 12.36
CA MET A 74 -8.61 -6.43 12.19
C MET A 74 -7.14 -6.13 11.88
N TYR A 75 -6.88 -5.33 10.84
CA TYR A 75 -5.51 -4.94 10.48
C TYR A 75 -4.82 -4.20 11.61
N GLY A 76 -5.54 -3.27 12.27
CA GLY A 76 -5.02 -2.51 13.41
C GLY A 76 -4.64 -3.39 14.60
N GLY A 77 -5.50 -4.32 14.98
CA GLY A 77 -5.24 -5.23 16.10
C GLY A 77 -4.11 -6.23 15.80
N HIS A 78 -4.05 -6.81 14.60
CA HIS A 78 -2.93 -7.68 14.21
C HIS A 78 -1.60 -6.90 14.16
N CYS A 79 -1.60 -5.68 13.62
CA CYS A 79 -0.42 -4.81 13.64
C CYS A 79 0.00 -4.46 15.08
N MET A 80 -0.96 -4.27 15.99
CA MET A 80 -0.67 -4.05 17.41
C MET A 80 0.00 -5.29 18.03
N LEU A 81 -0.55 -6.49 17.80
CA LEU A 81 0.07 -7.73 18.27
C LEU A 81 1.50 -7.90 17.75
N ASP A 82 1.71 -7.69 16.46
CA ASP A 82 3.04 -7.76 15.82
C ASP A 82 4.03 -6.76 16.44
N THR A 83 3.56 -5.57 16.80
CA THR A 83 4.39 -4.54 17.45
C THR A 83 4.91 -5.02 18.81
N PHE A 84 4.12 -5.74 19.60
CA PHE A 84 4.59 -6.32 20.86
C PHE A 84 5.43 -7.58 20.65
N ARG A 85 5.06 -8.46 19.70
CA ARG A 85 5.80 -9.70 19.40
C ARG A 85 7.22 -9.44 18.90
N TYR A 86 7.38 -8.56 17.93
CA TYR A 86 8.65 -8.42 17.21
C TYR A 86 9.60 -7.37 17.81
N ARG A 87 9.11 -6.46 18.65
CA ARG A 87 9.95 -5.41 19.26
C ARG A 87 10.87 -5.94 20.37
N VAL A 88 10.51 -7.04 21.04
CA VAL A 88 11.29 -7.62 22.15
C VAL A 88 12.68 -8.11 21.71
N HIS A 89 12.89 -8.38 20.42
CA HIS A 89 14.10 -9.04 19.89
C HIS A 89 15.05 -8.12 19.08
N GLY A 90 14.73 -6.82 18.99
CA GLY A 90 15.42 -5.89 18.09
C GLY A 90 16.75 -5.30 18.60
N HIS A 91 17.18 -5.60 19.83
CA HIS A 91 18.35 -4.95 20.48
C HIS A 91 19.33 -5.93 21.17
N GLY A 92 19.32 -7.21 20.80
CA GLY A 92 20.38 -8.14 21.21
C GLY A 92 21.60 -8.01 20.30
N ASP A 93 22.71 -7.54 20.87
CA ASP A 93 24.08 -7.58 20.32
C ASP A 93 24.46 -8.97 19.79
N ASP A 94 25.49 -8.99 18.93
CA ASP A 94 26.59 -9.95 19.03
C ASP A 94 27.84 -9.39 18.33
N ASP A 95 28.93 -9.38 19.10
CA ASP A 95 30.33 -9.17 18.72
C ASP A 95 30.85 -10.21 17.73
N GLU A 96 31.79 -9.81 16.86
CA GLU A 96 33.19 -10.26 16.87
C GLU A 96 33.93 -9.75 15.61
N VAL A 97 34.90 -8.87 15.82
CA VAL A 97 36.33 -9.03 15.45
C VAL A 97 37.11 -7.97 16.25
N SER A 98 38.07 -8.44 17.02
CA SER A 98 38.92 -7.68 17.94
C SER A 98 39.75 -6.57 17.29
N GLY A 99 39.97 -5.50 18.06
CA GLY A 99 40.95 -4.45 17.79
C GLY A 99 40.79 -3.29 18.79
N ASP A 100 41.60 -3.34 19.84
CA ASP A 100 41.72 -2.39 20.96
C ASP A 100 41.71 -0.89 20.54
N GLY A 101 41.11 -0.04 21.38
CA GLY A 101 41.26 1.42 21.31
C GLY A 101 39.98 2.27 21.18
N ASP A 102 39.45 2.66 22.33
CA ASP A 102 38.86 3.97 22.67
C ASP A 102 37.55 4.47 21.98
N VAL A 103 36.56 4.72 22.86
CA VAL A 103 35.37 5.58 22.76
C VAL A 103 34.97 6.12 21.37
N VAL A 104 33.87 5.61 20.79
CA VAL A 104 32.83 6.43 20.11
C VAL A 104 31.46 5.73 20.19
N LEU A 105 30.65 6.13 21.17
CA LEU A 105 29.19 5.94 21.17
C LEU A 105 28.57 6.88 20.11
N SER A 106 28.00 6.32 19.04
CA SER A 106 27.17 7.08 18.10
C SER A 106 25.71 6.60 18.12
N ARG A 107 24.82 7.59 18.22
CA ARG A 107 23.40 7.55 18.56
C ARG A 107 22.49 7.53 17.32
N PHE A 108 21.19 7.33 17.62
CA PHE A 108 19.95 7.87 17.01
C PHE A 108 19.12 6.87 16.19
N SER A 109 17.79 6.87 16.16
CA SER A 109 16.72 7.55 16.95
C SER A 109 15.36 7.05 16.41
N SER A 110 14.43 6.80 17.34
CA SER A 110 12.98 7.04 17.33
C SER A 110 12.30 7.53 16.04
N ALA A 111 11.35 6.72 15.54
CA ALA A 111 10.37 7.08 14.52
C ALA A 111 9.12 7.73 15.15
N LYS A 112 9.23 8.99 15.61
CA LYS A 112 8.10 9.92 15.77
C LYS A 112 8.60 11.36 15.67
N ARG A 113 8.36 12.00 14.52
CA ARG A 113 7.92 13.40 14.37
C ARG A 113 7.93 13.79 12.89
N PHE A 114 6.76 14.17 12.42
CA PHE A 114 6.61 15.05 11.27
C PHE A 114 7.46 16.32 11.47
N LEU A 115 8.23 16.66 10.43
CA LEU A 115 8.85 17.95 10.08
C LEU A 115 8.95 19.02 11.19
N SER A 116 10.14 19.17 11.80
CA SER A 116 10.76 20.47 12.18
C SER A 116 12.15 20.26 12.84
N PHE A 117 13.15 21.00 12.38
CA PHE A 117 14.47 21.21 13.02
C PHE A 117 14.48 22.58 13.75
N PRO A 118 15.46 22.92 14.63
CA PRO A 118 16.11 22.14 15.70
C PRO A 118 16.08 22.87 17.07
N GLY A 119 16.28 22.14 18.18
CA GLY A 119 16.63 22.77 19.46
C GLY A 119 16.61 21.85 20.70
N SER A 120 17.82 21.52 21.18
CA SER A 120 18.17 21.15 22.57
C SER A 120 17.74 19.80 23.18
N SER A 121 18.80 19.08 23.61
CA SER A 121 18.98 18.02 24.64
C SER A 121 17.95 17.95 25.78
N SER A 122 17.66 16.81 26.42
CA SER A 122 18.60 15.87 27.09
C SER A 122 17.99 14.46 27.33
N LYS A 123 18.82 13.56 27.87
CA LYS A 123 18.75 12.08 27.94
C LYS A 123 17.74 11.52 28.96
N GLU A 124 17.23 10.31 28.71
CA GLU A 124 17.46 9.09 29.52
C GLU A 124 16.82 7.84 28.87
N GLN A 125 17.57 6.73 28.81
CA GLN A 125 17.19 5.43 28.25
C GLN A 125 17.13 4.40 29.38
N SER A 126 15.99 3.70 29.52
CA SER A 126 15.98 2.28 29.91
C SER A 126 14.69 1.60 29.43
N THR A 127 14.73 0.28 29.36
CA THR A 127 13.75 -0.72 28.88
C THR A 127 12.38 -0.66 29.57
N VAL A 128 11.64 0.42 29.34
CA VAL A 128 10.23 0.56 29.72
C VAL A 128 9.41 0.11 28.52
N ILE A 129 8.49 -0.85 28.70
CA ILE A 129 7.36 -1.02 27.77
C ILE A 129 6.73 0.36 27.67
N ASP A 130 7.03 1.02 26.55
CA ASP A 130 6.78 2.43 26.31
C ASP A 130 5.32 2.72 26.65
N ALA A 131 5.09 3.57 27.66
CA ALA A 131 3.78 3.82 28.25
C ALA A 131 2.76 4.22 27.19
N GLU A 132 3.23 4.83 26.10
CA GLU A 132 2.45 5.16 24.94
C GLU A 132 1.89 3.91 24.21
N ASN A 133 2.68 2.85 24.04
CA ASN A 133 2.20 1.63 23.38
C ASN A 133 1.24 0.84 24.27
N LEU A 134 1.42 0.86 25.58
CA LEU A 134 0.44 0.25 26.49
C LEU A 134 -0.90 1.00 26.43
N LYS A 135 -0.86 2.34 26.37
CA LYS A 135 -2.06 3.16 26.15
C LYS A 135 -2.69 2.90 24.78
N ASN A 136 -1.89 2.73 23.74
CA ASN A 136 -2.38 2.40 22.40
C ASN A 136 -3.00 0.98 22.35
N LEU A 137 -2.42 0.02 23.08
CA LEU A 137 -2.96 -1.33 23.22
C LEU A 137 -4.34 -1.30 23.89
N GLU A 138 -4.46 -0.58 24.99
CA GLU A 138 -5.73 -0.41 25.71
C GLU A 138 -6.78 0.26 24.83
N LYS A 139 -6.44 1.37 24.16
CA LYS A 139 -7.35 2.03 23.22
C LYS A 139 -7.79 1.12 22.07
N MET A 140 -6.88 0.31 21.51
CA MET A 140 -7.19 -0.64 20.44
C MET A 140 -8.12 -1.74 20.95
N LEU A 141 -7.84 -2.28 22.14
CA LEU A 141 -8.65 -3.31 22.77
C LEU A 141 -10.07 -2.81 23.04
N ASP A 142 -10.22 -1.66 23.69
CA ASP A 142 -11.52 -1.06 24.00
C ASP A 142 -12.30 -0.76 22.70
N GLY A 143 -11.62 -0.25 21.68
CA GLY A 143 -12.20 0.04 20.37
C GLY A 143 -12.72 -1.22 19.66
N LEU A 144 -11.97 -2.32 19.70
CA LEU A 144 -12.37 -3.59 19.09
C LEU A 144 -13.47 -4.30 19.90
N GLU A 145 -13.43 -4.23 21.22
CA GLU A 145 -14.50 -4.77 22.07
C GLU A 145 -15.82 -4.02 21.84
N THR A 146 -15.77 -2.69 21.74
CA THR A 146 -16.92 -1.86 21.38
C THR A 146 -17.42 -2.21 19.98
N LEU A 147 -16.52 -2.24 18.99
CA LEU A 147 -16.86 -2.59 17.61
C LEU A 147 -17.56 -3.95 17.53
N MET A 148 -17.05 -4.98 18.23
CA MET A 148 -17.67 -6.30 18.24
C MET A 148 -18.98 -6.34 19.00
N GLY A 149 -19.16 -5.49 20.02
CA GLY A 149 -20.44 -5.31 20.72
C GLY A 149 -21.52 -4.76 19.79
N ASP A 150 -21.17 -3.85 18.90
CA ASP A 150 -22.09 -3.19 17.97
C ASP A 150 -22.41 -4.01 16.70
N MET A 151 -21.85 -5.23 16.57
CA MET A 151 -21.96 -6.06 15.36
C MET A 151 -23.00 -7.17 15.45
N VAL A 152 -23.87 -7.14 16.46
CA VAL A 152 -24.93 -8.14 16.63
C VAL A 152 -25.93 -8.08 15.47
N GLU A 153 -26.44 -6.90 15.13
CA GLU A 153 -27.36 -6.71 14.02
C GLU A 153 -26.70 -7.00 12.66
N PHE A 154 -25.42 -6.64 12.52
CA PHE A 154 -24.64 -6.97 11.34
C PHE A 154 -24.60 -8.48 11.12
N ALA A 155 -24.32 -9.27 12.16
CA ALA A 155 -24.29 -10.73 12.07
C ALA A 155 -25.65 -11.31 11.66
N VAL A 156 -26.75 -10.81 12.23
CA VAL A 156 -28.12 -11.25 11.89
C VAL A 156 -28.45 -10.93 10.44
N PHE A 157 -28.18 -9.71 9.98
CA PHE A 157 -28.46 -9.33 8.59
C PHE A 157 -27.54 -10.02 7.59
N LEU A 158 -26.35 -10.43 8.02
CA LEU A 158 -25.39 -11.12 7.16
C LEU A 158 -25.93 -12.47 6.66
N GLU A 159 -26.74 -13.16 7.48
CA GLU A 159 -27.38 -14.42 7.10
C GLU A 159 -28.30 -14.29 5.88
N GLY A 160 -28.90 -13.11 5.71
CA GLY A 160 -29.80 -12.81 4.59
C GLY A 160 -29.09 -12.67 3.23
N TYR A 161 -27.76 -12.59 3.20
CA TYR A 161 -27.00 -12.51 1.95
C TYR A 161 -26.61 -13.90 1.44
N PRO A 162 -26.73 -14.15 0.12
CA PRO A 162 -26.34 -15.45 -0.44
C PRO A 162 -24.83 -15.63 -0.33
N ARG A 163 -24.40 -16.87 -0.08
CA ARG A 163 -22.99 -17.24 -0.09
C ARG A 163 -22.44 -17.25 -1.51
N ILE A 164 -21.19 -16.84 -1.64
CA ILE A 164 -20.39 -16.94 -2.86
C ILE A 164 -19.26 -17.92 -2.54
N CYS A 165 -19.15 -19.00 -3.31
CA CYS A 165 -17.96 -19.87 -3.22
C CYS A 165 -16.74 -19.08 -3.69
N ARG A 166 -15.91 -18.66 -2.74
CA ARG A 166 -14.59 -18.07 -2.96
C ARG A 166 -13.56 -18.96 -2.26
N GLN A 167 -12.37 -19.15 -2.85
CA GLN A 167 -11.25 -19.71 -2.08
C GLN A 167 -10.88 -18.75 -0.91
N PRO A 168 -10.22 -19.23 0.16
CA PRO A 168 -9.85 -18.39 1.29
C PRO A 168 -9.04 -17.16 0.84
N TYR A 169 -9.35 -15.98 1.40
CA TYR A 169 -8.75 -14.71 1.00
C TYR A 169 -7.21 -14.72 1.18
N SER A 170 -6.70 -15.40 2.20
CA SER A 170 -5.27 -15.60 2.46
C SER A 170 -4.57 -16.36 1.31
N GLU A 171 -5.22 -17.35 0.73
CA GLU A 171 -4.70 -18.11 -0.41
C GLU A 171 -4.63 -17.24 -1.68
N TYR A 172 -5.64 -16.39 -1.90
CA TYR A 172 -5.63 -15.43 -3.02
C TYR A 172 -4.52 -14.39 -2.95
N LEU A 173 -4.17 -13.94 -1.74
CA LEU A 173 -3.06 -13.00 -1.54
C LEU A 173 -1.70 -13.67 -1.76
N VAL A 174 -1.53 -14.91 -1.30
CA VAL A 174 -0.31 -15.69 -1.54
C VAL A 174 -0.15 -16.04 -3.01
N LEU A 175 -1.25 -16.27 -3.73
CA LEU A 175 -1.26 -16.54 -5.17
C LEU A 175 -1.25 -15.27 -6.04
N ASP A 176 -1.21 -14.07 -5.44
CA ASP A 176 -1.30 -12.77 -6.11
C ASP A 176 -2.46 -12.66 -7.12
N ARG A 177 -3.62 -13.23 -6.81
CA ARG A 177 -4.76 -13.32 -7.75
C ARG A 177 -5.83 -12.24 -7.54
N VAL A 178 -5.75 -11.50 -6.44
CA VAL A 178 -6.76 -10.50 -6.06
C VAL A 178 -6.10 -9.22 -5.57
N MET A 179 -6.72 -8.09 -5.86
CA MET A 179 -6.34 -6.79 -5.32
C MET A 179 -6.61 -6.72 -3.80
N PHE A 180 -5.55 -6.60 -3.00
CA PHE A 180 -5.65 -6.47 -1.54
C PHE A 180 -6.37 -5.19 -1.11
N GLY A 181 -7.27 -5.30 -0.13
CA GLY A 181 -7.85 -4.17 0.60
C GLY A 181 -8.70 -3.21 -0.25
N ARG A 182 -9.34 -3.70 -1.31
CA ARG A 182 -10.18 -2.91 -2.25
C ARG A 182 -11.56 -3.49 -2.52
N GLN A 183 -12.00 -4.40 -1.67
CA GLN A 183 -13.23 -5.16 -1.84
C GLN A 183 -14.46 -4.25 -1.77
N MET A 184 -14.46 -3.28 -0.85
CA MET A 184 -15.55 -2.31 -0.71
C MET A 184 -15.64 -1.39 -1.93
N GLU A 185 -14.51 -0.86 -2.41
CA GLU A 185 -14.46 -0.08 -3.63
C GLU A 185 -14.91 -0.90 -4.84
N LYS A 186 -14.51 -2.17 -4.93
CA LYS A 186 -14.93 -3.08 -6.02
C LYS A 186 -16.45 -3.24 -6.04
N GLU A 187 -17.06 -3.60 -4.92
CA GLU A 187 -18.53 -3.77 -4.85
C GLU A 187 -19.27 -2.43 -5.03
N THR A 188 -18.69 -1.30 -4.62
CA THR A 188 -19.27 0.02 -4.88
C THR A 188 -19.35 0.33 -6.38
N VAL A 189 -18.29 0.02 -7.14
CA VAL A 189 -18.29 0.17 -8.60
C VAL A 189 -19.30 -0.78 -9.24
N ILE A 190 -19.36 -2.04 -8.81
CA ILE A 190 -20.29 -3.03 -9.37
C ILE A 190 -21.75 -2.63 -9.10
N ASN A 191 -22.07 -2.20 -7.88
CA ASN A 191 -23.40 -1.71 -7.53
C ASN A 191 -23.82 -0.50 -8.38
N PHE A 192 -22.88 0.40 -8.71
CA PHE A 192 -23.14 1.49 -9.64
C PHE A 192 -23.44 0.98 -11.06
N LEU A 193 -22.64 0.03 -11.54
CA LEU A 193 -22.76 -0.49 -12.90
C LEU A 193 -24.05 -1.26 -13.14
N LEU A 194 -24.47 -2.06 -12.15
CA LEU A 194 -25.67 -2.90 -12.24
C LEU A 194 -26.96 -2.18 -11.82
N ARG A 195 -26.87 -0.92 -11.37
CA ARG A 195 -28.04 -0.14 -10.98
C ARG A 195 -28.90 0.18 -12.22
N PRO A 196 -30.20 -0.19 -12.22
CA PRO A 196 -31.12 0.23 -13.27
C PRO A 196 -31.20 1.76 -13.35
N GLU A 197 -31.27 2.29 -14.56
CA GLU A 197 -31.45 3.73 -14.75
C GLU A 197 -32.89 4.12 -14.39
N ALA A 198 -33.06 5.29 -13.76
CA ALA A 198 -34.38 5.85 -13.56
C ALA A 198 -35.00 6.12 -14.93
N THR A 199 -36.23 5.64 -15.15
CA THR A 199 -36.97 5.82 -16.38
C THR A 199 -37.08 7.31 -16.72
N GLY A 200 -36.37 7.76 -17.78
CA GLY A 200 -36.57 9.09 -18.36
C GLY A 200 -35.31 9.90 -18.70
N ASP A 201 -34.10 9.52 -18.25
CA ASP A 201 -32.91 10.39 -18.46
C ASP A 201 -32.15 10.10 -19.78
N GLY A 202 -32.23 8.88 -20.35
CA GLY A 202 -31.59 8.52 -21.64
C GLY A 202 -30.05 8.70 -21.71
N ASN A 203 -29.46 9.29 -20.68
CA ASN A 203 -28.06 9.67 -20.59
C ASN A 203 -27.28 8.59 -19.84
N PRO A 204 -26.05 8.27 -20.30
CA PRO A 204 -25.26 7.23 -19.67
C PRO A 204 -24.80 7.64 -18.27
N GLY A 205 -24.95 6.75 -17.30
CA GLY A 205 -24.41 6.97 -15.95
C GLY A 205 -22.87 7.06 -15.96
N VAL A 206 -22.31 8.03 -15.22
CA VAL A 206 -20.85 8.29 -15.16
C VAL A 206 -20.29 8.21 -13.74
N LEU A 207 -19.44 7.21 -13.50
CA LEU A 207 -18.66 7.09 -12.25
C LEU A 207 -17.23 7.56 -12.45
N ARG A 208 -16.77 8.47 -11.57
CA ARG A 208 -15.36 8.90 -11.52
C ARG A 208 -14.63 8.18 -10.40
N ILE A 209 -13.43 7.70 -10.72
CA ILE A 209 -12.49 7.08 -9.77
C ILE A 209 -11.23 7.94 -9.73
N VAL A 210 -10.99 8.60 -8.60
CA VAL A 210 -9.89 9.56 -8.42
C VAL A 210 -8.92 9.07 -7.35
N GLY A 211 -7.64 9.33 -7.52
CA GLY A 211 -6.62 9.04 -6.51
C GLY A 211 -5.19 9.22 -7.04
N ALA A 212 -4.19 9.15 -6.16
CA ALA A 212 -2.77 9.31 -6.52
C ALA A 212 -2.32 8.34 -7.64
N ALA A 213 -1.16 8.59 -8.28
CA ALA A 213 -0.67 7.63 -9.26
C ALA A 213 -0.38 6.28 -8.57
N ARG A 214 -0.64 5.19 -9.30
CA ARG A 214 -0.35 3.82 -8.86
C ARG A 214 -1.02 3.39 -7.54
N VAL A 215 -2.04 4.11 -7.09
CA VAL A 215 -2.90 3.69 -5.96
C VAL A 215 -3.79 2.48 -6.28
N GLY A 216 -3.83 2.07 -7.55
CA GLY A 216 -4.51 0.87 -8.01
C GLY A 216 -5.83 1.09 -8.77
N LYS A 217 -6.11 2.29 -9.29
CA LYS A 217 -7.34 2.60 -10.04
C LYS A 217 -7.59 1.65 -11.22
N SER A 218 -6.61 1.50 -12.12
CA SER A 218 -6.72 0.61 -13.28
C SER A 218 -6.90 -0.85 -12.86
N THR A 219 -6.16 -1.30 -11.84
CA THR A 219 -6.30 -2.63 -11.24
C THR A 219 -7.72 -2.85 -10.74
N LEU A 220 -8.30 -1.90 -10.00
CA LEU A 220 -9.68 -1.98 -9.51
C LEU A 220 -10.67 -2.15 -10.66
N VAL A 221 -10.60 -1.28 -11.68
CA VAL A 221 -11.54 -1.31 -12.82
C VAL A 221 -11.40 -2.61 -13.61
N GLU A 222 -10.19 -3.12 -13.81
CA GLU A 222 -9.98 -4.39 -14.50
C GLU A 222 -10.59 -5.57 -13.71
N HIS A 223 -10.48 -5.60 -12.37
CA HIS A 223 -11.14 -6.62 -11.54
C HIS A 223 -12.66 -6.52 -11.58
N VAL A 224 -13.21 -5.31 -11.69
CA VAL A 224 -14.65 -5.09 -11.88
C VAL A 224 -15.09 -5.64 -13.25
N CYS A 225 -14.35 -5.33 -14.32
CA CYS A 225 -14.68 -5.79 -15.67
C CYS A 225 -14.48 -7.31 -15.88
N LEU A 226 -13.71 -7.95 -15.00
CA LEU A 226 -13.56 -9.41 -14.95
C LEU A 226 -14.67 -10.11 -14.17
N ASP A 227 -15.44 -9.37 -13.36
CA ASP A 227 -16.52 -9.93 -12.56
C ASP A 227 -17.64 -10.47 -13.46
N GLU A 228 -18.07 -11.70 -13.21
CA GLU A 228 -19.04 -12.40 -14.06
C GLU A 228 -20.39 -11.67 -14.10
N ARG A 229 -20.79 -11.00 -13.01
CA ARG A 229 -22.02 -10.19 -12.98
C ARG A 229 -21.94 -9.02 -13.96
N VAL A 230 -20.77 -8.39 -14.05
CA VAL A 230 -20.54 -7.26 -14.97
C VAL A 230 -20.50 -7.75 -16.41
N ARG A 231 -19.81 -8.87 -16.67
CA ARG A 231 -19.75 -9.48 -18.02
C ARG A 231 -21.09 -10.03 -18.49
N GLY A 232 -21.91 -10.55 -17.58
CA GLY A 232 -23.27 -10.98 -17.90
C GLY A 232 -24.22 -9.81 -18.15
N TYR A 233 -23.89 -8.60 -17.69
CA TYR A 233 -24.74 -7.41 -17.84
C TYR A 233 -24.38 -6.55 -19.06
N PHE A 234 -23.08 -6.42 -19.37
CA PHE A 234 -22.57 -5.65 -20.51
C PHE A 234 -22.07 -6.56 -21.62
N SER A 235 -22.70 -6.46 -22.79
CA SER A 235 -22.28 -7.15 -24.02
C SER A 235 -20.94 -6.68 -24.57
N SER A 236 -20.50 -5.46 -24.22
CA SER A 236 -19.24 -4.89 -24.69
C SER A 236 -18.59 -4.06 -23.59
N ILE A 237 -17.28 -4.24 -23.39
CA ILE A 237 -16.46 -3.42 -22.49
C ILE A 237 -15.25 -2.90 -23.27
N VAL A 238 -15.14 -1.58 -23.38
CA VAL A 238 -14.08 -0.92 -24.18
C VAL A 238 -13.29 0.04 -23.31
N PHE A 239 -11.95 -0.04 -23.41
CA PHE A 239 -11.02 0.80 -22.66
C PHE A 239 -10.35 1.82 -23.59
N PHE A 240 -10.24 3.05 -23.13
CA PHE A 240 -9.58 4.17 -23.80
C PHE A 240 -8.53 4.76 -22.88
N THR A 241 -7.38 5.14 -23.44
CA THR A 241 -6.37 5.90 -22.71
C THR A 241 -6.53 7.39 -23.00
N GLY A 242 -6.13 8.25 -22.06
CA GLY A 242 -6.25 9.70 -22.23
C GLY A 242 -5.51 10.25 -23.45
N ASP A 243 -4.46 9.55 -23.91
CA ASP A 243 -3.72 9.90 -25.12
C ASP A 243 -4.53 9.62 -26.40
N ASP A 244 -5.60 8.82 -26.31
CA ASP A 244 -6.53 8.50 -27.41
C ASP A 244 -7.60 9.57 -27.61
N LEU A 245 -7.67 10.59 -26.74
CA LEU A 245 -8.70 11.64 -26.75
C LEU A 245 -8.45 12.79 -27.75
N GLY A 246 -7.65 12.53 -28.79
CA GLY A 246 -7.43 13.48 -29.87
C GLY A 246 -8.72 13.77 -30.65
N ALA A 247 -9.21 15.01 -30.54
CA ALA A 247 -10.30 15.63 -31.30
C ALA A 247 -11.73 15.03 -31.07
N ASP A 248 -12.38 15.58 -30.04
CA ASP A 248 -13.78 15.99 -29.97
C ASP A 248 -14.96 15.01 -30.17
N ASN A 249 -14.79 13.72 -30.47
CA ASN A 249 -15.96 12.84 -30.69
C ASN A 249 -15.79 11.37 -30.26
N MET A 250 -16.89 10.74 -29.81
CA MET A 250 -16.98 9.28 -29.56
C MET A 250 -16.66 8.44 -30.80
N ALA A 251 -16.78 9.01 -32.00
CA ALA A 251 -16.37 8.37 -33.26
C ALA A 251 -14.83 8.20 -33.38
N ALA A 252 -14.04 9.09 -32.78
CA ALA A 252 -12.58 8.97 -32.73
C ALA A 252 -12.15 7.88 -31.74
N LEU A 253 -12.85 7.78 -30.61
CA LEU A 253 -12.70 6.69 -29.64
C LEU A 253 -12.91 5.33 -30.32
N GLY A 254 -13.94 5.17 -31.17
CA GLY A 254 -14.21 3.90 -31.87
C GLY A 254 -13.06 3.27 -32.67
N ARG A 255 -11.96 3.99 -32.97
CA ARG A 255 -10.79 3.46 -33.69
C ARG A 255 -9.59 3.10 -32.81
N SER A 256 -9.52 3.60 -31.58
CA SER A 256 -8.38 3.44 -30.67
C SER A 256 -8.68 2.58 -29.43
N GLY A 257 -9.97 2.32 -29.16
CA GLY A 257 -10.41 1.56 -28.00
C GLY A 257 -9.91 0.12 -27.97
N VAL A 258 -9.47 -0.32 -26.78
CA VAL A 258 -9.14 -1.72 -26.54
C VAL A 258 -10.38 -2.44 -26.01
N ILE A 259 -10.95 -3.31 -26.84
CA ILE A 259 -12.05 -4.19 -26.46
C ILE A 259 -11.54 -5.23 -25.46
N LYS A 260 -12.13 -5.25 -24.27
CA LYS A 260 -11.79 -6.16 -23.17
C LYS A 260 -12.78 -7.30 -23.02
N HIS A 261 -14.01 -7.08 -23.44
CA HIS A 261 -15.07 -8.06 -23.45
C HIS A 261 -16.02 -7.73 -24.59
N GLN A 262 -16.45 -8.76 -25.31
CA GLN A 262 -17.47 -8.66 -26.33
C GLN A 262 -18.22 -9.99 -26.36
N ASP A 263 -19.51 -9.95 -26.05
CA ASP A 263 -20.41 -11.08 -26.21
C ASP A 263 -20.87 -11.13 -27.67
N LEU A 264 -20.36 -12.13 -28.41
CA LEU A 264 -20.67 -12.33 -29.83
C LEU A 264 -22.04 -12.98 -30.06
N THR A 265 -22.70 -13.46 -28.99
CA THR A 265 -24.01 -14.10 -29.05
C THR A 265 -25.16 -13.11 -28.85
N ALA A 266 -24.88 -11.93 -28.28
CA ALA A 266 -25.83 -10.84 -28.18
C ALA A 266 -26.06 -10.22 -29.56
N SER A 267 -27.32 -10.18 -30.02
CA SER A 267 -27.69 -9.47 -31.25
C SER A 267 -27.20 -8.02 -31.18
N SER A 268 -26.53 -7.54 -32.23
CA SER A 268 -25.83 -6.24 -32.31
C SER A 268 -26.68 -5.00 -32.02
N SER A 269 -28.00 -5.14 -31.84
CA SER A 269 -28.96 -4.07 -31.59
C SER A 269 -29.52 -4.01 -30.16
N CYS A 270 -29.09 -4.88 -29.23
CA CYS A 270 -29.72 -5.00 -27.89
C CYS A 270 -28.75 -5.11 -26.70
N GLY A 271 -27.44 -4.98 -26.95
CA GLY A 271 -26.42 -5.13 -25.93
C GLY A 271 -26.04 -3.82 -25.22
N ARG A 272 -25.93 -3.85 -23.89
CA ARG A 272 -25.37 -2.72 -23.11
C ARG A 272 -23.86 -2.65 -23.25
N SER A 273 -23.30 -1.45 -23.25
CA SER A 273 -21.88 -1.15 -23.36
C SER A 273 -21.34 -0.44 -22.13
N LEU A 274 -20.14 -0.84 -21.71
CA LEU A 274 -19.35 -0.16 -20.69
C LEU A 274 -18.12 0.49 -21.33
N VAL A 275 -18.01 1.80 -21.17
CA VAL A 275 -16.86 2.59 -21.64
C VAL A 275 -15.98 2.95 -20.44
N VAL A 276 -14.70 2.60 -20.50
CA VAL A 276 -13.69 2.95 -19.49
C VAL A 276 -12.69 3.93 -20.08
N ILE A 277 -12.54 5.09 -19.46
CA ILE A 277 -11.61 6.15 -19.90
C ILE A 277 -10.52 6.32 -18.82
N GLU A 278 -9.27 6.00 -19.16
CA GLU A 278 -8.11 6.12 -18.27
C GLU A 278 -7.30 7.38 -18.53
N LEU A 279 -7.52 8.42 -17.71
CA LEU A 279 -6.86 9.70 -17.85
C LEU A 279 -5.50 9.71 -17.15
N THR A 280 -4.46 10.11 -17.88
CA THR A 280 -3.12 10.33 -17.33
C THR A 280 -3.03 11.64 -16.55
N GLY A 281 -3.93 12.60 -16.77
CA GLY A 281 -3.94 13.91 -16.14
C GLY A 281 -5.35 14.46 -15.88
N ALA A 282 -5.44 15.79 -15.75
CA ALA A 282 -6.72 16.49 -15.74
C ALA A 282 -7.32 16.53 -17.15
N MET A 283 -8.65 16.57 -17.21
CA MET A 283 -9.41 16.81 -18.44
C MET A 283 -10.10 18.16 -18.28
N GLU A 284 -10.09 18.96 -19.33
CA GLU A 284 -10.82 20.23 -19.37
C GLU A 284 -12.33 19.97 -19.37
N GLU A 285 -13.08 20.80 -18.67
CA GLU A 285 -14.53 20.65 -18.52
C GLU A 285 -15.25 20.74 -19.87
N GLU A 286 -14.76 21.58 -20.78
CA GLU A 286 -15.30 21.69 -22.14
C GLU A 286 -15.09 20.41 -22.94
N THR A 287 -13.89 19.82 -22.91
CA THR A 287 -13.60 18.54 -23.54
C THR A 287 -14.50 17.44 -22.99
N TRP A 288 -14.67 17.39 -21.67
CA TRP A 288 -15.59 16.44 -21.03
C TRP A 288 -17.04 16.64 -21.50
N ARG A 289 -17.52 17.88 -21.51
CA ARG A 289 -18.87 18.23 -21.94
C ARG A 289 -19.12 17.79 -23.38
N ASN A 290 -18.15 18.01 -24.27
CA ASN A 290 -18.26 17.57 -25.66
C ASN A 290 -18.31 16.04 -25.77
N LEU A 291 -17.44 15.33 -25.05
CA LEU A 291 -17.44 13.87 -24.97
C LEU A 291 -18.75 13.33 -24.41
N TYR A 292 -19.27 13.90 -23.33
CA TYR A 292 -20.52 13.47 -22.69
C TYR A 292 -21.72 13.74 -23.61
N CYS A 293 -21.78 14.90 -24.26
CA CYS A 293 -22.83 15.19 -25.26
C CYS A 293 -22.75 14.24 -26.46
N SER A 294 -21.56 13.80 -26.87
CA SER A 294 -21.37 12.81 -27.93
C SER A 294 -21.83 11.43 -27.46
N ALA A 295 -21.49 11.03 -26.24
CA ALA A 295 -21.90 9.79 -25.61
C ALA A 295 -23.42 9.70 -25.44
N ALA A 296 -24.07 10.74 -24.93
CA ALA A 296 -25.53 10.81 -24.76
C ALA A 296 -26.32 10.64 -26.07
N ARG A 297 -25.72 10.97 -27.23
CA ARG A 297 -26.35 10.79 -28.55
C ARG A 297 -26.13 9.41 -29.16
N SER A 298 -25.11 8.67 -28.70
CA SER A 298 -24.64 7.43 -29.33
C SER A 298 -24.80 6.19 -28.47
N MET A 299 -24.85 6.36 -27.14
CA MET A 299 -25.00 5.29 -26.17
C MET A 299 -26.48 5.04 -25.88
N GLY A 300 -26.83 3.78 -25.67
CA GLY A 300 -28.19 3.34 -25.38
C GLY A 300 -28.51 3.33 -23.88
N ASN A 301 -29.78 3.13 -23.55
CA ASN A 301 -30.24 3.00 -22.17
C ASN A 301 -29.50 1.87 -21.44
N GLY A 302 -28.97 2.18 -20.25
CA GLY A 302 -28.22 1.24 -19.42
C GLY A 302 -26.73 1.13 -19.76
N ASP A 303 -26.24 1.85 -20.76
CA ASP A 303 -24.80 2.00 -20.97
C ASP A 303 -24.16 2.85 -19.87
N LYS A 304 -22.91 2.54 -19.52
CA LYS A 304 -22.21 3.20 -18.41
C LYS A 304 -20.83 3.68 -18.82
N ILE A 305 -20.36 4.72 -18.15
CA ILE A 305 -19.01 5.28 -18.30
C ILE A 305 -18.30 5.23 -16.95
N ILE A 306 -17.06 4.70 -16.95
CA ILE A 306 -16.11 4.84 -15.85
C ILE A 306 -14.97 5.73 -16.31
N ILE A 307 -14.62 6.74 -15.51
CA ILE A 307 -13.47 7.59 -15.73
C ILE A 307 -12.49 7.40 -14.59
N THR A 308 -11.23 7.09 -14.89
CA THR A 308 -10.16 7.07 -13.89
C THR A 308 -9.22 8.27 -14.09
N SER A 309 -8.80 8.94 -13.02
CA SER A 309 -7.84 10.05 -13.11
C SER A 309 -7.01 10.23 -11.84
N ARG A 310 -5.90 10.95 -11.98
CA ARG A 310 -5.09 11.47 -10.87
C ARG A 310 -5.56 12.83 -10.35
N SER A 311 -6.34 13.57 -11.14
CA SER A 311 -6.73 14.94 -10.80
C SER A 311 -8.06 14.98 -10.08
N GLU A 312 -8.11 15.63 -8.92
CA GLU A 312 -9.38 15.92 -8.21
C GLU A 312 -10.29 16.87 -9.00
N LYS A 313 -9.79 17.57 -10.01
CA LYS A 313 -10.63 18.44 -10.86
C LYS A 313 -11.76 17.67 -11.55
N ILE A 314 -11.55 16.39 -11.90
CA ILE A 314 -12.59 15.59 -12.55
C ILE A 314 -13.64 15.06 -11.57
N ALA A 315 -13.45 15.23 -10.25
CA ALA A 315 -14.35 14.68 -9.25
C ALA A 315 -15.75 15.30 -9.31
N ALA A 316 -15.93 16.47 -9.93
CA ALA A 316 -17.24 17.10 -10.15
C ALA A 316 -17.94 16.66 -11.45
N LEU A 317 -17.23 16.04 -12.38
CA LEU A 317 -17.65 15.87 -13.78
C LEU A 317 -18.53 14.62 -14.05
N GLY A 318 -19.46 14.23 -13.19
CA GLY A 318 -20.30 13.07 -13.51
C GLY A 318 -21.52 12.89 -12.64
N THR A 319 -22.26 11.80 -12.88
CA THR A 319 -23.64 11.66 -12.40
C THR A 319 -23.76 11.16 -10.96
N THR A 320 -22.68 10.66 -10.36
CA THR A 320 -22.65 10.18 -8.96
C THR A 320 -21.59 10.88 -8.12
N GLN A 321 -21.45 10.52 -6.83
CA GLN A 321 -20.28 10.90 -6.06
C GLN A 321 -19.03 10.20 -6.61
N ALA A 322 -17.91 10.92 -6.73
CA ALA A 322 -16.64 10.34 -7.14
C ALA A 322 -16.09 9.39 -6.07
N LEU A 323 -15.64 8.21 -6.52
CA LEU A 323 -14.97 7.22 -5.69
C LEU A 323 -13.49 7.61 -5.54
N ARG A 324 -13.06 7.90 -4.30
CA ARG A 324 -11.69 8.33 -4.00
C ARG A 324 -10.86 7.17 -3.45
N LEU A 325 -9.89 6.70 -4.24
CA LEU A 325 -8.93 5.69 -3.82
C LEU A 325 -7.77 6.36 -3.09
N LYS A 326 -7.71 6.11 -1.78
CA LYS A 326 -6.60 6.52 -0.90
C LYS A 326 -5.53 5.45 -0.82
N LEU A 327 -4.32 5.81 -0.43
CA LEU A 327 -3.30 4.82 -0.05
C LEU A 327 -3.83 3.94 1.10
N LEU A 328 -3.33 2.70 1.18
CA LEU A 328 -3.69 1.82 2.28
C LEU A 328 -3.22 2.43 3.61
N PRO A 329 -4.04 2.36 4.69
CA PRO A 329 -3.58 2.64 6.04
C PRO A 329 -2.34 1.82 6.38
N GLN A 330 -1.50 2.32 7.29
CA GLN A 330 -0.21 1.71 7.60
C GLN A 330 -0.35 0.27 8.09
N GLU A 331 -1.39 -0.01 8.87
CA GLU A 331 -1.69 -1.30 9.46
C GLU A 331 -2.12 -2.31 8.38
N ALA A 332 -3.01 -1.89 7.47
CA ALA A 332 -3.42 -2.69 6.31
C ALA A 332 -2.25 -2.94 5.35
N TYR A 333 -1.41 -1.93 5.15
CA TYR A 333 -0.23 -2.03 4.31
C TYR A 333 0.83 -2.96 4.92
N TRP A 334 1.03 -2.94 6.24
CA TRP A 334 1.89 -3.89 6.93
C TRP A 334 1.37 -5.32 6.77
N TYR A 335 0.06 -5.53 6.97
CA TYR A 335 -0.57 -6.84 6.75
C TYR A 335 -0.28 -7.38 5.35
N PHE A 336 -0.49 -6.55 4.32
CA PHE A 336 -0.18 -6.88 2.93
C PHE A 336 1.32 -7.15 2.71
N PHE A 337 2.19 -6.26 3.18
CA PHE A 337 3.63 -6.36 2.99
C PHE A 337 4.23 -7.59 3.68
N LYS A 338 3.72 -7.95 4.87
CA LYS A 338 4.13 -9.14 5.63
C LYS A 338 3.93 -10.40 4.79
N VAL A 339 2.77 -10.55 4.14
CA VAL A 339 2.50 -11.68 3.23
C VAL A 339 3.49 -11.70 2.06
N LEU A 340 3.77 -10.55 1.43
CA LEU A 340 4.72 -10.49 0.33
C LEU A 340 6.17 -10.81 0.73
N ALA A 341 6.60 -10.31 1.90
CA ALA A 341 7.96 -10.42 2.40
C ALA A 341 8.32 -11.83 2.87
N PHE A 342 7.36 -12.55 3.44
CA PHE A 342 7.58 -13.89 4.00
C PHE A 342 7.07 -15.01 3.09
N GLY A 343 6.07 -14.74 2.23
CA GLY A 343 5.46 -15.77 1.39
C GLY A 343 4.85 -16.88 2.25
N SER A 344 5.34 -18.11 2.09
CA SER A 344 4.91 -19.26 2.90
C SER A 344 5.66 -19.42 4.22
N ALA A 345 6.71 -18.63 4.47
CA ALA A 345 7.42 -18.68 5.74
C ALA A 345 6.59 -18.03 6.85
N ASN A 346 6.64 -18.61 8.05
CA ASN A 346 5.95 -18.04 9.20
C ASN A 346 6.78 -16.88 9.79
N PRO A 347 6.26 -15.64 9.84
CA PRO A 347 6.97 -14.50 10.44
C PRO A 347 7.30 -14.70 11.93
N ASP A 348 6.49 -15.49 12.65
CA ASP A 348 6.67 -15.73 14.08
C ASP A 348 7.94 -16.55 14.39
N ASP A 349 8.41 -17.37 13.43
CA ASP A 349 9.69 -18.10 13.54
C ASP A 349 10.90 -17.19 13.30
N HIS A 350 10.67 -15.96 12.84
CA HIS A 350 11.70 -15.01 12.43
C HIS A 350 11.46 -13.59 13.00
N PRO A 351 11.36 -13.41 14.33
CA PRO A 351 10.94 -12.14 14.94
C PRO A 351 11.85 -10.96 14.61
N LYS A 352 13.17 -11.19 14.47
CA LYS A 352 14.14 -10.15 14.04
C LYS A 352 13.93 -9.73 12.58
N LEU A 353 13.52 -10.64 11.70
CA LEU A 353 13.18 -10.29 10.31
C LEU A 353 11.86 -9.53 10.28
N ALA A 354 10.86 -9.98 11.05
CA ALA A 354 9.55 -9.36 11.08
C ALA A 354 9.62 -7.91 11.59
N SER A 355 10.45 -7.62 12.60
CA SER A 355 10.70 -6.25 13.06
C SER A 355 11.30 -5.36 11.96
N LEU A 356 12.31 -5.86 11.24
CA LEU A 356 12.92 -5.15 10.10
C LEU A 356 11.92 -4.94 8.96
N GLY A 357 11.10 -5.95 8.68
CA GLY A 357 10.02 -5.87 7.69
C GLY A 357 9.03 -4.76 8.01
N MET A 358 8.65 -4.61 9.27
CA MET A 358 7.69 -3.58 9.71
C MET A 358 8.27 -2.17 9.53
N GLU A 359 9.57 -1.99 9.79
CA GLU A 359 10.28 -0.74 9.50
C GLU A 359 10.34 -0.45 8.00
N ILE A 360 10.64 -1.46 7.17
CA ILE A 360 10.64 -1.32 5.70
C ILE A 360 9.24 -0.95 5.19
N ALA A 361 8.19 -1.60 5.66
CA ALA A 361 6.81 -1.32 5.27
C ALA A 361 6.43 0.14 5.58
N THR A 362 6.80 0.62 6.77
CA THR A 362 6.58 2.01 7.17
C THR A 362 7.27 2.99 6.22
N LEU A 363 8.51 2.69 5.80
CA LEU A 363 9.25 3.53 4.85
C LEU A 363 8.66 3.51 3.43
N MET A 364 8.03 2.42 3.02
CA MET A 364 7.41 2.31 1.69
C MET A 364 6.06 3.04 1.57
N ASN A 365 5.49 3.49 2.70
CA ASN A 365 4.34 4.41 2.78
C ASN A 365 3.18 4.08 1.82
N GLY A 366 2.69 2.84 1.81
CA GLY A 366 1.53 2.45 1.00
C GLY A 366 1.81 2.15 -0.47
N SER A 367 3.07 2.17 -0.92
CA SER A 367 3.44 1.94 -2.32
C SER A 367 3.34 0.47 -2.73
N PHE A 368 2.29 0.08 -3.48
CA PHE A 368 2.14 -1.29 -4.00
C PHE A 368 3.32 -1.75 -4.87
N LEU A 369 3.86 -0.86 -5.72
CA LEU A 369 5.02 -1.20 -6.55
C LEU A 369 6.27 -1.41 -5.68
N GLY A 370 6.48 -0.55 -4.69
CA GLY A 370 7.58 -0.67 -3.73
C GLY A 370 7.49 -1.95 -2.92
N ALA A 371 6.30 -2.26 -2.37
CA ALA A 371 6.01 -3.50 -1.66
C ALA A 371 6.39 -4.74 -2.46
N ASN A 372 5.98 -4.79 -3.73
CA ASN A 372 6.26 -5.95 -4.57
C ASN A 372 7.74 -6.08 -4.94
N ILE A 373 8.42 -4.98 -5.24
CA ILE A 373 9.85 -5.00 -5.57
C ILE A 373 10.69 -5.38 -4.35
N VAL A 374 10.47 -4.71 -3.22
CA VAL A 374 11.26 -4.92 -2.00
C VAL A 374 10.86 -6.22 -1.30
N GLY A 375 9.56 -6.52 -1.21
CA GLY A 375 9.03 -7.76 -0.63
C GLY A 375 9.59 -8.99 -1.34
N SER A 376 9.56 -9.02 -2.68
CA SER A 376 10.16 -10.12 -3.43
C SER A 376 11.68 -10.21 -3.28
N LEU A 377 12.39 -9.08 -3.11
CA LEU A 377 13.83 -9.05 -2.87
C LEU A 377 14.20 -9.67 -1.52
N ILE A 378 13.49 -9.28 -0.45
CA ILE A 378 13.79 -9.76 0.91
C ILE A 378 13.29 -11.19 1.13
N ARG A 379 12.19 -11.59 0.47
CA ARG A 379 11.71 -12.97 0.46
C ARG A 379 12.72 -13.96 -0.12
N ALA A 380 13.50 -13.53 -1.11
CA ALA A 380 14.52 -14.36 -1.73
C ALA A 380 15.71 -14.69 -0.81
N ASN A 381 15.86 -14.01 0.34
CA ASN A 381 16.95 -14.24 1.28
C ASN A 381 16.53 -13.87 2.70
N LEU A 382 16.09 -14.86 3.48
CA LEU A 382 15.69 -14.74 4.89
C LEU A 382 16.89 -14.64 5.86
N ASN A 383 17.89 -13.81 5.52
CA ASN A 383 19.04 -13.52 6.37
C ASN A 383 18.91 -12.13 7.01
N VAL A 384 19.10 -12.04 8.32
CA VAL A 384 18.94 -10.80 9.10
C VAL A 384 19.87 -9.69 8.60
N GLN A 385 21.14 -10.00 8.29
CA GLN A 385 22.08 -9.00 7.80
C GLN A 385 21.72 -8.53 6.39
N PHE A 386 21.15 -9.40 5.56
CA PHE A 386 20.64 -9.01 4.25
C PHE A 386 19.46 -8.02 4.40
N TRP A 387 18.48 -8.31 5.25
CA TRP A 387 17.33 -7.44 5.50
C TRP A 387 17.76 -6.08 6.07
N ARG A 388 18.73 -6.06 6.99
CA ARG A 388 19.33 -4.81 7.51
C ARG A 388 19.96 -3.96 6.40
N ARG A 389 20.69 -4.58 5.47
CA ARG A 389 21.26 -3.86 4.30
C ARG A 389 20.18 -3.30 3.40
N VAL A 390 19.11 -4.05 3.14
CA VAL A 390 17.96 -3.57 2.35
C VAL A 390 17.29 -2.38 3.06
N LEU A 391 17.03 -2.49 4.37
CA LEU A 391 16.47 -1.40 5.17
C LEU A 391 17.34 -0.14 5.10
N HIS A 392 18.65 -0.27 5.27
CA HIS A 392 19.60 0.84 5.13
C HIS A 392 19.54 1.45 3.71
N CYS A 393 19.51 0.62 2.67
CA CYS A 393 19.41 1.08 1.29
C CYS A 393 18.12 1.87 1.02
N VAL A 394 16.99 1.41 1.57
CA VAL A 394 15.69 2.10 1.48
C VAL A 394 15.74 3.45 2.20
N ARG A 395 16.30 3.49 3.41
CA ARG A 395 16.48 4.75 4.17
C ARG A 395 17.32 5.74 3.38
N ASP A 396 18.49 5.31 2.92
CA ASP A 396 19.38 6.14 2.10
C ASP A 396 18.69 6.66 0.85
N PHE A 397 17.93 5.80 0.16
CA PHE A 397 17.18 6.17 -1.03
C PHE A 397 16.18 7.28 -0.71
N LEU A 398 15.35 7.12 0.31
CA LEU A 398 14.34 8.11 0.69
C LEU A 398 14.98 9.42 1.19
N SER A 399 15.92 9.32 2.12
CA SER A 399 16.59 10.48 2.72
C SER A 399 17.33 11.31 1.68
N LYS A 400 18.07 10.70 0.75
CA LYS A 400 18.81 11.44 -0.29
C LYS A 400 17.86 12.13 -1.27
N HIS A 401 16.72 11.52 -1.64
CA HIS A 401 15.74 12.20 -2.50
C HIS A 401 15.07 13.36 -1.77
N LEU A 402 14.68 13.17 -0.51
CA LEU A 402 14.09 14.23 0.30
C LEU A 402 15.07 15.40 0.47
N LEU A 403 16.34 15.14 0.77
CA LEU A 403 17.37 16.18 0.91
C LEU A 403 17.70 16.88 -0.43
N THR A 404 17.65 16.16 -1.55
CA THR A 404 18.05 16.70 -2.85
C THR A 404 16.91 17.47 -3.54
N PHE A 405 15.68 16.99 -3.41
CA PHE A 405 14.52 17.50 -4.16
C PHE A 405 13.37 18.00 -3.29
N GLY A 406 13.35 17.71 -1.98
CA GLY A 406 12.28 18.13 -1.07
C GLY A 406 10.96 17.37 -1.26
N MET A 407 10.94 16.28 -2.02
CA MET A 407 9.74 15.51 -2.36
C MET A 407 9.99 14.00 -2.20
N ASP A 408 8.90 13.25 -1.99
CA ASP A 408 8.94 11.79 -2.01
C ASP A 408 9.30 11.26 -3.41
N PRO A 409 10.05 10.16 -3.53
CA PRO A 409 10.35 9.53 -4.83
C PRO A 409 9.13 9.22 -5.69
N THR A 410 7.99 8.91 -5.08
CA THR A 410 6.75 8.65 -5.81
C THR A 410 6.27 9.94 -6.51
N ASP A 411 6.26 11.05 -5.79
CA ASP A 411 5.89 12.37 -6.32
C ASP A 411 6.88 12.86 -7.39
N LEU A 412 8.17 12.57 -7.23
CA LEU A 412 9.19 12.92 -8.23
C LEU A 412 8.91 12.26 -9.58
N LEU A 413 8.64 10.95 -9.57
CA LEU A 413 8.29 10.22 -10.79
C LEU A 413 7.01 10.76 -11.43
N GLU A 414 6.02 11.10 -10.62
CA GLU A 414 4.76 11.66 -11.10
C GLU A 414 4.94 12.99 -11.82
N ASN A 415 5.89 13.81 -11.35
CA ASN A 415 6.25 15.10 -11.92
C ASN A 415 7.35 15.00 -13.01
N GLY A 416 7.72 13.79 -13.43
CA GLY A 416 8.69 13.56 -14.51
C GLY A 416 10.16 13.76 -14.13
N TYR A 417 10.47 13.86 -12.84
CA TYR A 417 11.84 13.92 -12.34
C TYR A 417 12.47 12.53 -12.28
N PRO A 418 13.79 12.43 -12.51
CA PRO A 418 14.49 11.16 -12.43
C PRO A 418 14.69 10.70 -10.98
N LEU A 419 14.66 9.38 -10.76
CA LEU A 419 15.08 8.74 -9.51
C LEU A 419 16.51 8.25 -9.57
N TYR A 420 17.22 8.36 -8.45
CA TYR A 420 18.58 7.91 -8.30
C TYR A 420 18.59 6.63 -7.46
N ALA A 421 18.77 5.49 -8.12
CA ALA A 421 18.89 4.20 -7.46
C ALA A 421 20.35 3.97 -7.06
N TRP A 422 20.66 4.26 -5.79
CA TRP A 422 21.92 3.85 -5.17
C TRP A 422 21.86 2.36 -4.84
N SER A 423 22.88 1.60 -5.26
CA SER A 423 22.94 0.17 -5.01
C SER A 423 23.33 -0.15 -3.57
N MET A 424 22.96 -1.34 -3.09
CA MET A 424 23.47 -1.95 -1.86
C MET A 424 24.98 -2.25 -1.92
N ALA A 425 25.52 -2.47 -3.13
CA ALA A 425 26.96 -2.61 -3.31
C ALA A 425 27.67 -1.27 -3.06
N ARG A 426 28.88 -1.29 -2.49
CA ARG A 426 29.79 -0.13 -2.38
C ARG A 426 30.34 0.26 -3.76
N SER A 427 29.45 0.52 -4.71
CA SER A 427 29.79 0.91 -6.07
C SER A 427 29.73 2.44 -6.20
N ARG A 428 30.62 3.00 -7.03
CA ARG A 428 30.53 4.41 -7.44
C ARG A 428 29.46 4.63 -8.52
N ASN A 429 28.79 3.59 -8.99
CA ASN A 429 27.83 3.71 -10.08
C ASN A 429 26.43 3.99 -9.52
N VAL A 430 25.79 5.03 -10.02
CA VAL A 430 24.40 5.36 -9.69
C VAL A 430 23.54 5.12 -10.92
N VAL A 431 22.45 4.38 -10.74
CA VAL A 431 21.47 4.15 -11.82
C VAL A 431 20.39 5.21 -11.73
N VAL A 432 20.24 6.00 -12.80
CA VAL A 432 19.23 7.05 -12.90
C VAL A 432 18.02 6.55 -13.67
N ILE A 433 16.88 6.44 -13.01
CA ILE A 433 15.60 6.00 -13.58
C ILE A 433 14.80 7.23 -14.00
N HIS A 434 14.64 7.44 -15.30
CA HIS A 434 14.00 8.66 -15.84
C HIS A 434 12.49 8.53 -15.98
N LYS A 435 12.02 7.35 -16.38
CA LYS A 435 10.61 7.05 -16.59
C LYS A 435 10.33 5.62 -16.23
N ILE A 436 9.15 5.39 -15.68
CA ILE A 436 8.57 4.08 -15.48
C ILE A 436 7.29 4.06 -16.28
N TYR A 437 7.25 3.26 -17.33
CA TYR A 437 6.02 3.04 -18.08
C TYR A 437 5.53 1.61 -17.87
N GLN A 438 4.25 1.44 -18.09
CA GLN A 438 3.55 0.16 -17.99
C GLN A 438 3.42 -0.40 -19.40
N LYS A 439 3.75 -1.67 -19.59
CA LYS A 439 3.46 -2.42 -20.82
C LYS A 439 2.54 -3.58 -20.48
N ARG A 440 1.53 -3.83 -21.32
CA ARG A 440 0.82 -5.11 -21.26
C ARG A 440 1.79 -6.22 -21.61
N THR A 441 1.68 -7.34 -20.91
CA THR A 441 2.53 -8.52 -21.07
C THR A 441 2.38 -9.08 -22.48
N THR A 442 3.24 -8.61 -23.39
CA THR A 442 3.50 -9.24 -24.68
C THR A 442 4.89 -9.84 -24.59
N GLN A 443 5.02 -11.12 -24.92
CA GLN A 443 6.22 -11.93 -24.60
C GLN A 443 7.51 -11.48 -25.33
N ASN A 444 7.47 -10.46 -26.19
CA ASN A 444 8.60 -10.05 -27.01
C ASN A 444 9.36 -8.85 -26.42
N GLY A 445 10.68 -9.01 -26.22
CA GLY A 445 11.61 -7.91 -25.88
C GLY A 445 11.69 -7.53 -24.41
N VAL A 446 11.44 -8.47 -23.49
CA VAL A 446 11.57 -8.23 -22.04
C VAL A 446 13.05 -8.05 -21.66
N PRO A 447 13.43 -6.94 -21.01
CA PRO A 447 14.81 -6.75 -20.58
C PRO A 447 15.27 -7.87 -19.63
N LYS A 448 16.53 -8.31 -19.76
CA LYS A 448 17.13 -9.32 -18.87
C LYS A 448 17.36 -8.79 -17.45
N LEU A 449 17.59 -7.48 -17.30
CA LEU A 449 17.85 -6.84 -16.01
C LEU A 449 16.56 -6.59 -15.23
N THR A 450 16.64 -6.75 -13.92
CA THR A 450 15.55 -6.49 -12.99
C THR A 450 15.86 -5.34 -12.03
N ALA A 451 14.84 -4.84 -11.32
CA ALA A 451 15.05 -3.92 -10.19
C ALA A 451 15.95 -4.53 -9.12
N HIS A 452 15.86 -5.86 -8.90
CA HIS A 452 16.73 -6.55 -7.95
C HIS A 452 18.20 -6.46 -8.36
N ASP A 453 18.51 -6.54 -9.66
CA ASP A 453 19.89 -6.39 -10.14
C ASP A 453 20.41 -4.96 -9.96
N ILE A 454 19.54 -3.96 -10.11
CA ILE A 454 19.89 -2.56 -9.84
C ILE A 454 20.17 -2.38 -8.34
N ILE A 455 19.24 -2.81 -7.48
CA ILE A 455 19.36 -2.67 -6.02
C ILE A 455 20.58 -3.45 -5.50
N ALA A 456 20.85 -4.64 -6.02
CA ALA A 456 22.03 -5.43 -5.67
C ALA A 456 23.34 -4.85 -6.24
N GLY A 457 23.29 -3.88 -7.15
CA GLY A 457 24.47 -3.33 -7.82
C GLY A 457 25.09 -4.26 -8.87
N ARG A 458 24.35 -5.29 -9.32
CA ARG A 458 24.75 -6.20 -10.41
C ARG A 458 24.53 -5.61 -11.80
N ALA A 459 23.81 -4.50 -11.91
CA ALA A 459 23.65 -3.77 -13.16
C ALA A 459 25.01 -3.16 -13.61
N THR A 460 25.78 -3.90 -14.40
CA THR A 460 27.12 -3.52 -14.89
C THR A 460 27.10 -2.71 -16.18
N HIS A 461 25.93 -2.40 -16.74
CA HIS A 461 25.83 -1.70 -18.01
C HIS A 461 26.32 -0.25 -17.90
N LYS A 462 27.20 0.17 -18.82
CA LYS A 462 27.52 1.59 -19.06
C LYS A 462 26.51 2.16 -20.07
N GLY A 463 25.93 3.32 -19.77
CA GLY A 463 24.99 4.00 -20.69
C GLY A 463 23.51 3.71 -20.41
N LYS A 464 22.67 3.89 -21.44
CA LYS A 464 21.20 3.74 -21.40
C LYS A 464 20.81 2.26 -21.46
N PHE A 465 19.96 1.82 -20.55
CA PHE A 465 19.40 0.46 -20.57
C PHE A 465 17.96 0.45 -20.04
N ARG A 466 17.27 -0.67 -20.24
CA ARG A 466 15.93 -0.92 -19.69
C ARG A 466 16.03 -2.02 -18.64
N ALA A 467 15.28 -1.89 -17.55
CA ALA A 467 15.16 -2.93 -16.54
C ALA A 467 13.69 -3.19 -16.21
N VAL A 468 13.35 -4.44 -15.93
CA VAL A 468 12.03 -4.81 -15.42
C VAL A 468 11.97 -4.45 -13.94
N GLY A 469 11.12 -3.50 -13.59
CA GLY A 469 10.82 -3.16 -12.20
C GLY A 469 10.09 -4.28 -11.50
N TRP A 470 8.90 -4.59 -12.01
CA TRP A 470 8.01 -5.63 -11.49
C TRP A 470 7.05 -6.08 -12.60
N ARG A 471 6.58 -7.33 -12.51
CA ARG A 471 5.51 -7.87 -13.34
C ARG A 471 4.32 -8.15 -12.45
N SER A 472 3.21 -7.47 -12.73
CA SER A 472 1.98 -7.64 -11.99
C SER A 472 1.39 -9.01 -12.26
N SER A 473 1.13 -9.77 -11.20
CA SER A 473 0.38 -11.02 -11.16
C SER A 473 -1.13 -10.80 -11.07
N VAL A 474 -1.56 -9.55 -10.81
CA VAL A 474 -2.97 -9.13 -10.87
C VAL A 474 -3.27 -8.32 -12.15
N PRO A 475 -4.52 -8.34 -12.65
CA PRO A 475 -4.98 -7.48 -13.74
C PRO A 475 -4.61 -6.00 -13.52
N PRO A 476 -4.23 -5.26 -14.57
CA PRO A 476 -4.16 -5.63 -15.99
C PRO A 476 -2.88 -6.38 -16.42
N TYR A 477 -2.16 -7.01 -15.49
CA TYR A 477 -0.93 -7.77 -15.75
C TYR A 477 0.18 -6.92 -16.38
N TYR A 478 0.29 -5.66 -15.96
CA TYR A 478 1.32 -4.76 -16.44
C TYR A 478 2.71 -5.21 -16.03
N THR A 479 3.64 -5.08 -16.97
CA THR A 479 5.08 -5.07 -16.71
C THR A 479 5.54 -3.62 -16.56
N TYR A 480 6.05 -3.28 -15.39
CA TYR A 480 6.62 -1.97 -15.10
C TYR A 480 8.08 -1.97 -15.56
N VAL A 481 8.42 -1.14 -16.54
CA VAL A 481 9.77 -1.07 -17.11
C VAL A 481 10.41 0.27 -16.79
N PHE A 482 11.64 0.23 -16.31
CA PHE A 482 12.44 1.38 -15.94
C PHE A 482 13.36 1.75 -17.11
N ASN A 483 13.32 3.02 -17.52
CA ASN A 483 14.33 3.58 -18.41
C ASN A 483 15.49 4.11 -17.57
N CYS A 484 16.62 3.43 -17.65
CA CYS A 484 17.77 3.60 -16.77
C CYS A 484 18.98 4.18 -17.53
N VAL A 485 19.79 4.97 -16.82
CA VAL A 485 21.13 5.37 -17.26
C VAL A 485 22.10 5.09 -16.13
N SER A 486 23.16 4.34 -16.41
CA SER A 486 24.25 4.15 -15.44
C SER A 486 25.25 5.30 -15.55
N GLN A 487 25.56 5.93 -14.42
CA GLN A 487 26.55 7.01 -14.31
C GLN A 487 27.62 6.63 -13.28
N THR A 488 28.90 6.75 -13.64
CA THR A 488 30.01 6.72 -12.68
C THR A 488 30.04 8.02 -11.88
N ALA A 489 29.99 7.92 -10.55
CA ALA A 489 30.20 9.05 -9.64
C ALA A 489 31.62 9.60 -9.85
N GLY A 490 31.71 10.62 -10.71
CA GLY A 490 32.97 11.24 -11.13
C GLY A 490 32.84 12.19 -12.32
N CYS A 491 31.80 12.09 -13.15
CA CYS A 491 31.63 12.99 -14.30
C CYS A 491 30.53 14.04 -14.09
N SER A 492 30.99 15.27 -13.80
CA SER A 492 30.32 16.57 -13.98
C SER A 492 28.90 16.74 -13.43
N THR A 493 28.78 17.70 -12.51
CA THR A 493 27.57 18.44 -12.15
C THR A 493 26.75 18.87 -13.37
N ALA A 494 25.84 18.03 -13.85
CA ALA A 494 24.76 18.48 -14.72
C ALA A 494 23.81 19.30 -13.85
N ARG A 495 23.71 20.61 -14.14
CA ARG A 495 22.91 21.64 -13.47
C ARG A 495 21.76 21.06 -12.61
N LYS A 496 21.95 21.13 -11.29
CA LYS A 496 20.90 20.98 -10.28
C LYS A 496 19.82 22.04 -10.51
N LYS A 497 18.86 21.78 -11.39
CA LYS A 497 17.61 22.54 -11.39
C LYS A 497 16.79 22.01 -10.22
N ARG A 498 16.87 22.71 -9.08
CA ARG A 498 15.84 22.59 -8.03
C ARG A 498 14.48 22.79 -8.70
N PRO A 499 13.43 22.03 -8.33
CA PRO A 499 12.08 22.36 -8.75
C PRO A 499 11.81 23.81 -8.34
N ARG A 500 11.50 24.68 -9.30
CA ARG A 500 10.97 26.01 -8.98
C ARG A 500 9.62 25.76 -8.30
N GLN A 501 9.45 26.28 -7.10
CA GLN A 501 8.14 26.38 -6.48
C GLN A 501 7.25 27.12 -7.49
N VAL A 502 6.31 26.41 -8.09
CA VAL A 502 5.18 27.05 -8.75
C VAL A 502 4.29 27.50 -7.61
N VAL A 503 4.40 28.77 -7.25
CA VAL A 503 3.36 29.45 -6.48
C VAL A 503 2.13 29.43 -7.39
N VAL A 504 1.13 28.62 -7.02
CA VAL A 504 -0.24 28.75 -7.52
C VAL A 504 -1.01 29.55 -6.50
#